data_AF-A0A3D5U723-F1
#
_entry.id   AF-A0A3D5U723-F1
#
_cell.length_a   1.000
_cell.length_b   1.000
_cell.length_c   1.000
_cell.angle_alpha   90.00
_cell.angle_beta   90.00
_cell.angle_gamma   90.00
#
_symmetry.space_group_name_H-M   'P 1'
#
loop_
_entity.id
_entity.type
_entity.pdbx_description
1 polymer ?
#
loop_
_entity_poly.entity_id
_entity_poly.type
_entity_poly.pdbx_seq_one_letter_code
_entity_poly.pdbx_strand_id
1 'polypeptide(L)' 'ALMIGSGEAEIVIAGGSENMSQIPYILKDARWGARMGDKTMMDMMIRDGLSDIFNDYHM' A
#
# COMPACT_ATOMS: atom_id res chain seq x y z
N ALA A 1 -16.05 16.87 -5.05
CA ALA A 1 -16.52 17.99 -4.21
C ALA A 1 -15.68 19.25 -4.44
N LEU A 2 -14.39 19.26 -4.08
CA LEU A 2 -13.50 20.43 -4.30
C LEU A 2 -13.42 20.85 -5.78
N MET A 3 -13.24 19.92 -6.71
CA MET A 3 -13.21 20.22 -8.15
C MET A 3 -14.54 20.77 -8.69
N ILE A 4 -15.67 20.41 -8.08
CA ILE A 4 -16.98 20.95 -8.49
C ILE A 4 -17.19 22.34 -7.86
N GLY A 5 -16.88 22.49 -6.57
CA GLY A 5 -17.04 23.76 -5.87
C GLY A 5 -16.11 24.88 -6.36
N SER A 6 -14.97 24.54 -6.96
CA SER A 6 -14.06 25.49 -7.62
C SER A 6 -14.46 25.80 -9.07
N GLY A 7 -15.43 25.08 -9.64
CA GLY A 7 -15.84 25.23 -11.04
C GLY A 7 -14.90 24.54 -12.05
N GLU A 8 -13.97 23.71 -11.60
CA GLU A 8 -13.03 22.98 -12.47
C GLU A 8 -13.67 21.75 -13.14
N ALA A 9 -14.76 21.22 -12.59
CA ALA A 9 -15.50 20.10 -13.14
C ALA A 9 -17.00 20.21 -12.85
N GLU A 10 -17.84 19.73 -13.77
CA GLU A 10 -19.30 19.72 -13.58
C GLU A 10 -19.82 18.37 -13.06
N ILE A 11 -19.21 17.26 -13.49
CA ILE A 11 -19.60 15.90 -13.12
C ILE A 11 -18.34 15.08 -12.85
N VAL A 12 -18.32 14.38 -11.72
CA VAL A 12 -17.19 13.54 -11.29
C VAL A 12 -17.72 12.23 -10.71
N ILE A 13 -17.14 11.10 -11.12
CA ILE A 13 -17.31 9.81 -10.43
C ILE A 13 -16.20 9.70 -9.39
N ALA A 14 -16.56 9.42 -8.14
CA ALA A 14 -15.63 9.24 -7.04
C ALA A 14 -15.96 7.95 -6.27
N GLY A 15 -14.93 7.30 -5.75
CA GLY A 15 -15.02 6.06 -4.99
C GLY A 15 -13.64 5.45 -4.77
N GLY A 16 -13.61 4.22 -4.26
CA GLY A 16 -12.40 3.42 -4.10
C GLY A 16 -12.72 1.93 -4.24
N SER A 17 -11.74 1.14 -4.63
CA SER A 17 -11.83 -0.31 -4.72
C SER A 17 -10.54 -0.92 -4.18
N GLU A 18 -10.65 -2.08 -3.56
CA GLU A 18 -9.55 -2.77 -2.89
C GLU A 18 -9.81 -4.30 -2.96
N ASN A 19 -8.75 -5.10 -3.01
CA ASN A 19 -8.82 -6.56 -2.93
C ASN A 19 -7.69 -7.11 -2.06
N MET A 20 -7.91 -7.14 -0.74
CA MET A 20 -6.91 -7.59 0.24
C MET A 20 -6.46 -9.03 -0.03
N SER A 21 -7.35 -9.90 -0.53
CA SER A 21 -7.04 -11.30 -0.82
C SER A 21 -6.00 -11.47 -1.93
N GLN A 22 -5.76 -10.45 -2.75
CA GLN A 22 -4.77 -10.47 -3.84
C GLN A 22 -3.50 -9.65 -3.54
N ILE A 23 -3.35 -9.08 -2.35
CA ILE A 23 -2.13 -8.34 -2.01
C ILE A 23 -0.94 -9.31 -1.91
N PRO A 24 0.17 -9.07 -2.65
CA PRO A 24 1.28 -10.01 -2.68
C PRO A 24 2.20 -9.87 -1.48
N TYR A 25 3.01 -10.90 -1.26
CA TYR A 25 4.21 -10.77 -0.46
C TYR A 25 5.38 -10.22 -1.29
N ILE A 26 6.33 -9.55 -0.65
CA ILE A 26 7.54 -9.01 -1.30
C ILE A 26 8.84 -9.45 -0.63
N LEU A 27 9.93 -9.48 -1.42
CA LEU A 27 11.30 -9.62 -0.93
C LEU A 27 12.07 -8.34 -1.25
N LYS A 28 12.34 -7.51 -0.24
CA LYS A 28 12.97 -6.19 -0.42
C LYS A 28 14.32 -6.24 -1.12
N ASP A 29 15.11 -7.27 -0.80
CA ASP A 29 16.48 -7.39 -1.28
C ASP A 29 16.58 -8.11 -2.64
N ALA A 30 15.46 -8.61 -3.20
CA ALA A 30 15.47 -9.45 -4.39
C ALA A 30 15.99 -8.71 -5.63
N ARG A 31 15.76 -7.39 -5.74
CA ARG A 31 16.16 -6.60 -6.91
C ARG A 31 17.68 -6.52 -7.08
N TRP A 32 18.41 -6.35 -5.97
CA TRP A 32 19.86 -6.11 -5.99
C TRP A 32 20.68 -7.28 -5.44
N GLY A 33 20.01 -8.31 -4.94
CA GLY A 33 20.61 -9.52 -4.41
C GLY A 33 20.69 -9.53 -2.89
N ALA A 34 20.17 -10.60 -2.30
CA ALA A 34 20.22 -10.90 -0.87
C ALA A 34 21.63 -11.22 -0.35
N ARG A 35 22.58 -11.50 -1.26
CA ARG A 35 23.95 -12.02 -1.04
C ARG A 35 24.00 -13.34 -0.28
N MET A 36 23.67 -13.37 1.01
CA MET A 36 23.73 -14.55 1.88
C MET A 36 22.84 -14.36 3.13
N GLY A 37 22.39 -15.46 3.73
CA GLY A 37 21.57 -15.47 4.94
C GLY A 37 20.06 -15.42 4.68
N ASP A 38 19.28 -15.62 5.73
CA ASP A 38 17.83 -15.70 5.67
C ASP A 38 17.21 -14.35 5.27
N LYS A 39 16.06 -14.43 4.59
CA LYS A 39 15.30 -13.26 4.15
C LYS A 39 13.84 -13.42 4.52
N THR A 40 13.28 -12.35 5.08
CA THR A 40 11.86 -12.28 5.42
C THR A 40 11.07 -11.89 4.19
N MET A 41 10.16 -12.78 3.80
CA MET A 41 9.11 -12.47 2.84
C MET A 41 8.05 -11.62 3.54
N MET A 42 7.90 -10.36 3.12
CA MET A 42 7.10 -9.36 3.81
C MET A 42 5.68 -9.33 3.26
N ASP A 43 4.70 -9.40 4.16
CA ASP A 43 3.28 -9.23 3.86
C ASP A 43 2.98 -7.74 3.56
N MET A 44 2.60 -7.42 2.33
CA MET A 44 2.28 -6.03 1.98
C MET A 44 0.93 -5.55 2.50
N MET A 45 -0.03 -6.45 2.75
CA MET A 45 -1.33 -6.06 3.30
C MET A 45 -1.12 -5.48 4.71
N ILE A 46 -0.31 -6.17 5.50
CA ILE A 46 0.05 -5.72 6.84
C ILE A 46 0.94 -4.48 6.74
N ARG A 47 2.02 -4.54 5.95
CA ARG A 47 3.01 -3.46 5.91
C ARG A 47 2.45 -2.13 5.39
N ASP A 48 1.63 -2.15 4.35
CA ASP A 48 1.18 -0.96 3.62
C ASP A 48 -0.18 -0.44 4.12
N GLY A 49 -1.05 -1.35 4.58
CA GLY A 49 -2.42 -1.00 4.98
C GLY A 49 -2.69 -0.97 6.48
N LEU A 50 -1.98 -1.79 7.28
CA LEU A 50 -2.38 -2.10 8.67
C LEU A 50 -1.29 -1.85 9.72
N SER A 51 -0.10 -1.44 9.30
CA SER A 51 1.02 -1.14 10.20
C SER A 51 1.17 0.36 10.39
N ASP A 52 1.27 0.80 11.65
CA ASP A 52 1.62 2.18 11.94
C ASP A 52 3.08 2.45 11.53
N ILE A 53 3.28 3.39 10.62
CA ILE A 53 4.60 3.75 10.12
C ILE A 53 5.47 4.44 11.18
N PHE A 54 4.88 5.03 12.22
CA PHE A 54 5.61 5.77 13.25
C PHE A 54 6.01 4.90 14.43
N ASN A 55 5.14 3.96 14.82
CA ASN A 55 5.29 3.20 16.05
C ASN A 55 5.54 1.69 15.86
N ASP A 56 5.55 1.20 14.61
CA ASP A 56 5.89 -0.19 14.23
C ASP A 56 5.09 -1.27 14.98
N TYR A 57 3.79 -1.02 15.13
CA TYR A 57 2.81 -1.99 15.61
C TYR A 57 1.59 -2.05 14.68
N HIS A 58 0.75 -3.07 14.88
CA HIS A 58 -0.52 -3.20 14.18
C HIS A 58 -1.52 -2.15 14.69
N MET A 59 -2.28 -1.54 13.77
CA MET A 59 -3.39 -0.62 14.07
C MET A 59 -4.36 -1.17 15.12
#